data_AF-A0A951RW99-F1
#
_entry.id   AF-A0A951RW99-F1
#
_cell.length_a   1.000
_cell.length_b   1.000
_cell.length_c   1.000
_cell.angle_alpha   90.00
_cell.angle_beta   90.00
_cell.angle_gamma   90.00
#
_symmetry.space_group_name_H-M   'P 1'
#
loop_
_entity.id
_entity.type
_entity.pdbx_description
1 polymer ?
#
loop_
_entity_poly.entity_id
_entity_poly.type
_entity_poly.pdbx_seq_one_letter_code
_entity_poly.pdbx_strand_id
1 'polypeptide(L)'
;MKPAFLNLRMFLFIFLSLLSYGSFAQKEGSDISGEELITNYYADVQDLGLVYVFKNSDEHYNRFKKLYNDWLSRLKSISFNRLSKEDQVDYILLKRNILSDQQVLEQNRKDFLKVQYSVPFSPRIISLQQTRRRGDNINAQEAAKSLSGVIKEIQAAKLDVIKNPIETEELRSVAVRSVEELQKGLQNVNSFYNNYDPDFTWWMKKTYPETDAALSDYA
;
A
#
# COMPACT_ATOMS: atom_id res chain seq x y z
N MET A 1 78.95 33.67 16.81
CA MET A 1 79.83 33.45 17.98
C MET A 1 79.35 32.20 18.72
N LYS A 2 80.27 31.25 18.92
CA LYS A 2 80.13 29.89 19.53
C LYS A 2 79.88 29.99 21.06
N PRO A 3 79.39 28.94 21.78
CA PRO A 3 79.81 27.55 21.60
C PRO A 3 78.79 26.41 21.80
N ALA A 4 79.24 25.24 21.35
CA ALA A 4 78.77 23.90 21.66
C ALA A 4 79.25 23.45 23.06
N PHE A 5 78.57 22.43 23.62
CA PHE A 5 79.07 21.22 24.33
C PHE A 5 77.88 20.67 25.15
N LEU A 6 77.29 19.54 24.73
CA LEU A 6 77.60 18.16 25.15
C LEU A 6 76.90 17.77 26.47
N ASN A 7 75.95 16.82 26.41
CA ASN A 7 75.96 15.59 27.22
C ASN A 7 74.69 14.73 27.02
N LEU A 8 74.89 13.65 26.27
CA LEU A 8 74.45 12.28 26.51
C LEU A 8 73.65 12.02 27.80
N ARG A 9 72.36 11.69 27.70
CA ARG A 9 71.72 10.65 28.51
C ARG A 9 70.61 9.93 27.72
N MET A 10 70.95 8.70 27.40
CA MET A 10 70.10 7.62 26.90
C MET A 10 68.91 7.39 27.84
N PHE A 11 67.68 7.57 27.36
CA PHE A 11 66.50 6.96 27.95
C PHE A 11 65.69 6.28 26.85
N LEU A 12 65.82 4.96 26.84
CA LEU A 12 65.14 4.03 25.96
C LEU A 12 63.70 3.87 26.45
N PHE A 13 62.74 4.59 25.85
CA PHE A 13 61.32 4.29 26.04
C PHE A 13 60.87 3.35 24.93
N ILE A 14 60.89 2.04 25.23
CA ILE A 14 60.20 1.03 24.42
C ILE A 14 58.70 1.22 24.68
N PHE A 15 58.02 1.91 23.78
CA PHE A 15 56.56 1.89 23.73
C PHE A 15 56.15 0.65 22.93
N LEU A 16 55.92 -0.46 23.62
CA LEU A 16 55.35 -1.66 23.03
C LEU A 16 53.86 -1.39 22.78
N SER A 17 53.55 -0.76 21.65
CA SER A 17 52.18 -0.69 21.16
C SER A 17 51.77 -2.11 20.74
N LEU A 18 51.07 -2.79 21.63
CA LEU A 18 50.20 -3.91 21.27
C LEU A 18 49.16 -3.36 20.27
N LEU A 19 49.47 -3.50 18.98
CA LEU A 19 48.48 -3.52 17.92
C LEU A 19 47.63 -4.77 18.16
N SER A 20 46.63 -4.63 19.03
CA SER A 20 45.46 -5.49 19.03
C SER A 20 44.77 -5.27 17.69
N TYR A 21 45.22 -5.97 16.66
CA TYR A 21 44.34 -6.34 15.55
C TYR A 21 43.28 -7.26 16.15
N GLY A 22 42.29 -6.65 16.81
CA GLY A 22 40.99 -7.28 16.89
C GLY A 22 40.55 -7.42 15.45
N SER A 23 40.69 -8.62 14.90
CA SER A 23 40.07 -9.01 13.65
C SER A 23 38.59 -8.68 13.78
N PHE A 24 38.19 -7.51 13.27
CA PHE A 24 36.82 -7.29 12.87
C PHE A 24 36.62 -8.29 11.76
N ALA A 25 36.06 -9.46 12.10
CA ALA A 25 35.63 -10.42 11.11
C ALA A 25 34.66 -9.66 10.22
N GLN A 26 35.14 -9.27 9.05
CA GLN A 26 34.36 -8.63 8.02
C GLN A 26 33.25 -9.61 7.69
N LYS A 27 32.03 -9.31 8.15
CA LYS A 27 30.84 -10.10 7.87
C LYS A 27 30.63 -10.00 6.36
N GLU A 28 31.22 -10.92 5.60
CA GLU A 28 30.98 -11.09 4.15
C GLU A 28 29.58 -11.69 3.91
N GLY A 29 28.56 -11.10 4.54
CA GLY A 29 27.14 -11.29 4.24
C GLY A 29 26.61 -10.02 3.59
N SER A 30 25.61 -10.12 2.72
CA SER A 30 24.96 -8.93 2.14
C SER A 30 24.63 -7.92 3.23
N ASP A 31 24.87 -6.63 2.97
CA ASP A 31 24.71 -5.54 3.95
C ASP A 31 23.30 -5.43 4.58
N ILE A 32 22.31 -6.15 4.05
CA ILE A 32 20.90 -6.11 4.47
C ILE A 32 20.57 -7.36 5.31
N SER A 33 20.04 -7.16 6.52
CA SER A 33 19.57 -8.23 7.41
C SER A 33 18.20 -8.78 7.00
N GLY A 34 17.86 -9.99 7.46
CA GLY A 34 16.54 -10.60 7.29
C GLY A 34 15.43 -9.74 7.90
N GLU A 35 15.66 -9.23 9.10
CA GLU A 35 14.76 -8.30 9.80
C GLU A 35 14.49 -7.04 8.98
N GLU A 36 15.53 -6.43 8.39
CA GLU A 36 15.38 -5.22 7.57
C GLU A 36 14.53 -5.51 6.31
N LEU A 37 14.70 -6.68 5.67
CA LEU A 37 13.85 -7.08 4.54
C LEU A 37 12.38 -7.20 4.94
N ILE A 38 12.12 -7.81 6.10
CA ILE A 38 10.76 -8.00 6.62
C ILE A 38 10.12 -6.64 6.90
N THR A 39 10.81 -5.77 7.65
CA THR A 39 10.31 -4.44 8.00
C THR A 39 9.99 -3.61 6.77
N ASN A 40 10.93 -3.56 5.81
CA ASN A 40 10.73 -2.80 4.58
C ASN A 40 9.58 -3.36 3.73
N TYR A 41 9.42 -4.69 3.65
CA TYR A 41 8.30 -5.29 2.92
C TYR A 41 6.95 -4.86 3.49
N TYR A 42 6.77 -4.97 4.80
CA TYR A 42 5.50 -4.62 5.43
C TYR A 42 5.24 -3.11 5.43
N ALA A 43 6.29 -2.28 5.50
CA ALA A 43 6.17 -0.83 5.31
C ALA A 43 5.65 -0.50 3.90
N ASP A 44 6.25 -1.08 2.85
CA ASP A 44 5.78 -0.84 1.47
C ASP A 44 4.34 -1.34 1.25
N VAL A 45 3.97 -2.50 1.81
CA VAL A 45 2.60 -3.03 1.76
C VAL A 45 1.62 -2.06 2.43
N GLN A 46 1.98 -1.52 3.59
CA GLN A 46 1.18 -0.56 4.31
C GLN A 46 1.01 0.74 3.53
N ASP A 47 2.12 1.34 3.08
CA ASP A 47 2.12 2.60 2.34
C ASP A 47 1.31 2.50 1.06
N LEU A 48 1.47 1.40 0.32
CA LEU A 48 0.68 1.15 -0.88
C LEU A 48 -0.82 1.01 -0.55
N GLY A 49 -1.16 0.37 0.57
CA GLY A 49 -2.53 0.23 1.05
C GLY A 49 -3.19 1.56 1.43
N LEU A 50 -2.42 2.53 1.93
CA LEU A 50 -2.91 3.88 2.23
C LEU A 50 -3.26 4.68 0.96
N VAL A 51 -2.56 4.42 -0.15
CA VAL A 51 -2.73 5.11 -1.43
C VAL A 51 -3.84 4.47 -2.28
N TYR A 52 -3.91 3.14 -2.31
CA TYR A 52 -4.83 2.36 -3.14
C TYR A 52 -5.93 1.71 -2.27
N VAL A 53 -6.80 2.56 -1.73
CA VAL A 53 -7.79 2.21 -0.69
C VAL A 53 -8.93 1.30 -1.16
N PHE A 54 -9.21 1.23 -2.47
CA PHE A 54 -10.25 0.37 -3.04
C PHE A 54 -9.63 -0.99 -3.39
N LYS A 55 -9.75 -1.98 -2.49
CA LYS A 55 -9.12 -3.30 -2.68
C LYS A 55 -9.72 -4.02 -3.89
N ASN A 56 -11.02 -3.86 -4.09
CA ASN A 56 -11.75 -4.41 -5.22
C ASN A 56 -11.72 -3.47 -6.43
N SER A 57 -10.51 -3.10 -6.87
CA SER A 57 -10.28 -2.27 -8.06
C SER A 57 -9.10 -2.78 -8.88
N ASP A 58 -9.15 -2.60 -10.20
CA ASP A 58 -8.05 -2.99 -11.08
C ASP A 58 -6.75 -2.26 -10.71
N GLU A 59 -6.85 -0.99 -10.30
CA GLU A 59 -5.70 -0.21 -9.86
C GLU A 59 -5.01 -0.88 -8.67
N HIS A 60 -5.76 -1.23 -7.61
CA HIS A 60 -5.20 -1.91 -6.45
C HIS A 60 -4.57 -3.26 -6.82
N TYR A 61 -5.29 -4.13 -7.54
CA TYR A 61 -4.76 -5.43 -7.93
C TYR A 61 -3.47 -5.32 -8.74
N ASN A 62 -3.41 -4.40 -9.70
CA ASN A 62 -2.23 -4.24 -10.54
C ASN A 62 -1.03 -3.68 -9.75
N ARG A 63 -1.27 -2.75 -8.82
CA ARG A 63 -0.23 -2.15 -7.99
C ARG A 63 0.34 -3.13 -6.97
N PHE A 64 -0.51 -3.90 -6.30
CA PHE A 64 -0.06 -4.93 -5.35
C PHE A 64 0.64 -6.10 -6.05
N LYS A 65 0.15 -6.52 -7.22
CA LYS A 65 0.84 -7.52 -8.05
C LYS A 65 2.25 -7.07 -8.42
N LYS A 66 2.41 -5.80 -8.81
CA LYS A 66 3.72 -5.23 -9.08
C LYS A 66 4.61 -5.23 -7.84
N LEU A 67 4.09 -4.76 -6.69
CA LEU A 67 4.82 -4.75 -5.43
C LEU A 67 5.37 -6.15 -5.09
N TYR A 68 4.53 -7.18 -5.12
CA TYR A 68 4.94 -8.55 -4.80
C TYR A 68 6.01 -9.08 -5.77
N ASN A 69 5.85 -8.85 -7.08
CA ASN A 69 6.83 -9.26 -8.08
C ASN A 69 8.18 -8.54 -7.91
N ASP A 70 8.14 -7.24 -7.59
CA ASP A 70 9.35 -6.44 -7.35
C ASP A 70 10.08 -6.95 -6.09
N TRP A 71 9.35 -7.26 -5.02
CA TRP A 71 9.91 -7.83 -3.79
C TRP A 71 10.50 -9.24 -4.00
N LEU A 72 9.82 -10.11 -4.72
CA LEU A 72 10.38 -11.43 -5.08
C LEU A 72 11.65 -11.29 -5.93
N SER A 73 11.71 -10.29 -6.82
CA SER A 73 12.90 -9.99 -7.63
C SER A 73 14.05 -9.46 -6.76
N ARG A 74 13.74 -8.57 -5.81
CA ARG A 74 14.71 -8.08 -4.81
C ARG A 74 15.29 -9.24 -4.00
N LEU A 75 14.45 -10.13 -3.46
CA LEU A 75 14.90 -11.33 -2.75
C LEU A 75 15.82 -12.20 -3.62
N LYS A 76 15.43 -12.48 -4.86
CA LYS A 76 16.25 -13.30 -5.78
C LYS A 76 17.65 -12.72 -6.04
N SER A 77 17.83 -11.40 -5.93
CA SER A 77 19.13 -10.75 -6.12
C SER A 77 20.10 -10.92 -4.94
N ILE A 78 19.61 -11.36 -3.78
CA ILE A 78 20.41 -11.55 -2.56
C ILE A 78 21.23 -12.83 -2.69
N SER A 79 22.52 -12.75 -2.31
CA SER A 79 23.40 -13.92 -2.23
C SER A 79 23.04 -14.79 -1.03
N PHE A 80 22.02 -15.64 -1.15
CA PHE A 80 21.47 -16.45 -0.07
C PHE A 80 22.51 -17.24 0.74
N ASN A 81 23.52 -17.81 0.07
CA ASN A 81 24.57 -18.59 0.74
C ASN A 81 25.53 -17.74 1.59
N ARG A 82 25.53 -16.41 1.42
CA ARG A 82 26.31 -15.46 2.21
C ARG A 82 25.53 -14.92 3.42
N LEU A 83 24.23 -15.19 3.51
CA LEU A 83 23.41 -14.82 4.65
C LEU A 83 23.78 -15.64 5.88
N SER A 84 23.60 -15.05 7.08
CA SER A 84 23.66 -15.82 8.32
C SER A 84 22.54 -16.86 8.36
N LYS A 85 22.62 -17.84 9.27
CA LYS A 85 21.57 -18.86 9.38
C LYS A 85 20.21 -18.27 9.77
N GLU A 86 20.21 -17.25 10.61
CA GLU A 86 19.01 -16.51 11.00
C GLU A 86 18.42 -15.77 9.79
N ASP A 87 19.25 -15.01 9.07
CA ASP A 87 18.80 -14.27 7.87
C ASP A 87 18.32 -15.20 6.75
N GLN A 88 18.88 -16.41 6.63
CA GLN A 88 18.40 -17.44 5.69
C GLN A 88 16.99 -17.90 6.02
N VAL A 89 16.66 -18.05 7.31
CA VAL A 89 15.31 -18.41 7.76
C VAL A 89 14.33 -17.29 7.43
N ASP A 90 14.67 -16.05 7.79
CA ASP A 90 13.84 -14.88 7.52
C ASP A 90 13.57 -14.68 6.03
N TYR A 91 14.60 -14.84 5.19
CA TYR A 91 14.46 -14.82 3.75
C TYR A 91 13.43 -15.84 3.25
N ILE A 92 13.51 -17.10 3.72
CA ILE A 92 12.62 -18.18 3.31
C ILE A 92 11.18 -17.87 3.74
N LEU A 93 10.99 -17.42 4.98
CA LEU A 93 9.68 -17.09 5.53
C LEU A 93 9.05 -15.90 4.80
N LEU A 94 9.82 -14.84 4.55
CA LEU A 94 9.36 -13.67 3.81
C LEU A 94 8.96 -14.04 2.38
N LYS A 95 9.79 -14.81 1.67
CA LYS A 95 9.45 -15.31 0.32
C LYS A 95 8.15 -16.10 0.31
N ARG A 96 7.96 -17.00 1.29
CA ARG A 96 6.71 -17.77 1.42
C ARG A 96 5.52 -16.83 1.65
N ASN A 97 5.64 -15.84 2.52
CA ASN A 97 4.56 -14.89 2.82
C ASN A 97 4.19 -14.09 1.57
N ILE A 98 5.16 -13.53 0.83
CA ILE A 98 4.88 -12.78 -0.41
C ILE A 98 4.14 -13.65 -1.44
N LEU A 99 4.55 -14.92 -1.60
CA LEU A 99 3.87 -15.86 -2.50
C LEU A 99 2.43 -16.14 -2.06
N SER A 100 2.20 -16.28 -0.75
CA SER A 100 0.87 -16.44 -0.17
C SER A 100 0.01 -15.19 -0.42
N ASP A 101 0.56 -13.99 -0.18
CA ASP A 101 -0.13 -12.72 -0.39
C ASP A 101 -0.52 -12.54 -1.88
N GLN A 102 0.37 -12.93 -2.80
CA GLN A 102 0.08 -12.94 -4.23
C GLN A 102 -1.05 -13.92 -4.61
N GLN A 103 -1.07 -15.11 -4.01
CA GLN A 103 -2.17 -16.07 -4.22
C GLN A 103 -3.51 -15.53 -3.71
N VAL A 104 -3.51 -14.92 -2.52
CA VAL A 104 -4.70 -14.27 -1.94
C VAL A 104 -5.17 -13.12 -2.83
N LEU A 105 -4.28 -12.28 -3.33
CA LEU A 105 -4.60 -11.17 -4.24
C LEU A 105 -5.30 -11.66 -5.52
N GLU A 106 -4.75 -12.70 -6.15
CA GLU A 106 -5.32 -13.27 -7.37
C GLU A 106 -6.66 -13.96 -7.11
N GLN A 107 -6.83 -14.62 -5.96
CA GLN A 107 -8.12 -15.20 -5.56
C GLN A 107 -9.17 -14.10 -5.32
N ASN A 108 -8.81 -13.05 -4.57
CA ASN A 108 -9.68 -11.90 -4.35
C ASN A 108 -10.12 -11.26 -5.67
N ARG A 109 -9.20 -11.10 -6.64
CA ARG A 109 -9.53 -10.58 -7.97
C ARG A 109 -10.52 -11.47 -8.71
N LYS A 110 -10.32 -12.80 -8.69
CA LYS A 110 -11.26 -13.74 -9.31
C LYS A 110 -12.64 -13.66 -8.70
N ASP A 111 -12.73 -13.55 -7.38
CA ASP A 111 -14.01 -13.47 -6.69
C ASP A 111 -14.70 -12.13 -6.93
N PHE A 112 -13.96 -11.03 -6.95
CA PHE A 112 -14.50 -9.73 -7.34
C PHE A 112 -15.03 -9.74 -8.78
N LEU A 113 -14.30 -10.32 -9.74
CA LEU A 113 -14.76 -10.38 -11.14
C LEU A 113 -16.09 -11.12 -11.30
N LYS A 114 -16.39 -12.11 -10.44
CA LYS A 114 -17.69 -12.80 -10.45
C LYS A 114 -18.84 -11.89 -10.02
N VAL A 115 -18.59 -10.89 -9.18
CA VAL A 115 -19.61 -9.99 -8.61
C VAL A 115 -19.50 -8.56 -9.11
N GLN A 116 -18.54 -8.23 -9.98
CA GLN A 116 -18.31 -6.87 -10.46
C GLN A 116 -19.57 -6.23 -11.07
N TYR A 117 -20.45 -7.05 -11.66
CA TYR A 117 -21.73 -6.62 -12.21
C TYR A 117 -22.67 -5.99 -11.15
N SER A 118 -22.49 -6.28 -9.87
CA SER A 118 -23.29 -5.70 -8.78
C SER A 118 -22.82 -4.31 -8.37
N VAL A 119 -21.66 -3.84 -8.84
CA VAL A 119 -21.12 -2.50 -8.50
C VAL A 119 -20.75 -1.69 -9.76
N PRO A 120 -21.67 -1.54 -10.73
CA PRO A 120 -21.38 -0.85 -12.00
C PRO A 120 -21.06 0.64 -11.82
N PHE A 121 -21.48 1.23 -10.71
CA PHE A 121 -21.21 2.63 -10.32
C PHE A 121 -19.81 2.87 -9.76
N SER A 122 -19.04 1.81 -9.47
CA SER A 122 -17.71 1.91 -8.87
C SER A 122 -16.75 2.87 -9.60
N PRO A 123 -16.68 2.92 -10.96
CA PRO A 123 -15.70 3.78 -11.64
C PRO A 123 -15.92 5.27 -11.34
N ARG A 124 -17.17 5.71 -11.16
CA ARG A 124 -17.49 7.12 -10.88
C ARG A 124 -16.94 7.56 -9.53
N ILE A 125 -17.15 6.76 -8.48
CA ILE A 125 -16.66 7.06 -7.13
C ILE A 125 -15.13 6.95 -7.08
N ILE A 126 -14.56 5.91 -7.69
CA ILE A 126 -13.10 5.72 -7.75
C ILE A 126 -12.43 6.93 -8.41
N SER A 127 -13.00 7.43 -9.52
CA SER A 127 -12.44 8.59 -10.23
C SER A 127 -12.38 9.86 -9.37
N LEU A 128 -13.38 10.11 -8.53
CA LEU A 128 -13.39 11.25 -7.60
C LEU A 128 -12.28 11.14 -6.55
N GLN A 129 -12.09 9.96 -5.97
CA GLN A 129 -11.01 9.70 -5.02
C GLN A 129 -9.63 9.80 -5.70
N GLN A 130 -9.50 9.37 -6.96
CA GLN A 130 -8.26 9.51 -7.71
C GLN A 130 -7.90 10.98 -7.97
N THR A 131 -8.88 11.83 -8.30
CA THR A 131 -8.71 13.29 -8.42
C THR A 131 -8.27 13.90 -7.09
N ARG A 132 -8.97 13.55 -5.99
CA ARG A 132 -8.60 13.98 -4.64
C ARG A 132 -7.18 13.55 -4.25
N ARG A 133 -6.78 12.32 -4.59
CA ARG A 133 -5.44 11.78 -4.30
C ARG A 133 -4.32 12.52 -5.03
N ARG A 134 -4.58 13.09 -6.21
CA ARG A 134 -3.62 13.94 -6.94
C ARG A 134 -3.53 15.36 -6.38
N GLY A 135 -4.48 15.77 -5.54
CA GLY A 135 -4.59 17.15 -5.06
C GLY A 135 -5.14 18.11 -6.11
N ASP A 136 -5.82 17.59 -7.14
CA ASP A 136 -6.43 18.41 -8.19
C ASP A 136 -7.67 19.15 -7.65
N ASN A 137 -7.97 20.31 -8.24
CA ASN A 137 -9.27 20.96 -8.03
C ASN A 137 -10.38 20.12 -8.66
N ILE A 138 -11.45 19.89 -7.91
CA ILE A 138 -12.60 19.15 -8.39
C ILE A 138 -13.59 20.09 -9.05
N ASN A 139 -14.12 19.73 -10.22
CA ASN A 139 -15.28 20.43 -10.75
C ASN A 139 -16.52 19.97 -9.97
N ALA A 140 -16.95 20.80 -9.02
CA ALA A 140 -18.03 20.51 -8.08
C ALA A 140 -19.37 20.15 -8.78
N GLN A 141 -19.72 20.88 -9.84
CA GLN A 141 -20.96 20.64 -10.60
C GLN A 141 -20.93 19.29 -11.30
N GLU A 142 -19.85 18.98 -12.01
CA GLU A 142 -19.72 17.69 -12.71
C GLU A 142 -19.60 16.53 -11.71
N ALA A 143 -18.94 16.74 -10.56
CA ALA A 143 -18.89 15.74 -9.50
C ALA A 143 -20.30 15.45 -8.93
N ALA A 144 -21.10 16.47 -8.63
CA ALA A 144 -22.48 16.29 -8.15
C ALA A 144 -23.37 15.63 -9.22
N LYS A 145 -23.21 16.00 -10.49
CA LYS A 145 -23.89 15.32 -11.59
C LYS A 145 -23.48 13.84 -11.71
N SER A 146 -22.19 13.54 -11.53
CA SER A 146 -21.67 12.17 -11.54
C SER A 146 -22.28 11.34 -10.40
N LEU A 147 -22.32 11.87 -9.18
CA LEU A 147 -22.94 11.20 -8.02
C LEU A 147 -24.47 11.02 -8.17
N SER A 148 -25.15 12.00 -8.79
CA SER A 148 -26.56 11.82 -9.17
C SER A 148 -26.75 10.65 -10.15
N GLY A 149 -25.77 10.40 -11.01
CA GLY A 149 -25.70 9.21 -11.86
C GLY A 149 -25.50 7.91 -11.07
N VAL A 150 -24.62 7.94 -10.07
CA VAL A 150 -24.38 6.81 -9.15
C VAL A 150 -25.67 6.34 -8.49
N ILE A 151 -26.51 7.26 -7.98
CA ILE A 151 -27.78 6.89 -7.35
C ILE A 151 -28.67 6.08 -8.31
N LYS A 152 -28.74 6.48 -9.58
CA LYS A 152 -29.51 5.76 -10.61
C LYS A 152 -28.92 4.38 -10.91
N GLU A 153 -27.59 4.30 -10.99
CA GLU A 153 -26.87 3.05 -11.23
C GLU A 153 -27.04 2.08 -10.05
N ILE A 154 -27.10 2.56 -8.80
CA ILE A 154 -27.41 1.75 -7.61
C ILE A 154 -28.82 1.14 -7.72
N GLN A 155 -29.83 1.94 -8.11
CA GLN A 155 -31.20 1.43 -8.26
C GLN A 155 -31.28 0.35 -9.36
N ALA A 156 -30.57 0.54 -10.47
CA ALA A 156 -30.47 -0.48 -11.52
C ALA A 156 -29.76 -1.74 -11.01
N ALA A 157 -28.62 -1.59 -10.33
CA ALA A 157 -27.85 -2.71 -9.76
C ALA A 157 -28.67 -3.52 -8.74
N LYS A 158 -29.52 -2.86 -7.95
CA LYS A 158 -30.47 -3.52 -7.04
C LYS A 158 -31.43 -4.45 -7.78
N LEU A 159 -32.00 -4.00 -8.90
CA LEU A 159 -32.88 -4.83 -9.72
C LEU A 159 -32.11 -5.99 -10.38
N ASP A 160 -30.88 -5.74 -10.81
CA ASP A 160 -30.06 -6.76 -11.48
C ASP A 160 -29.59 -7.86 -10.53
N VAL A 161 -29.24 -7.52 -9.28
CA VAL A 161 -28.90 -8.50 -8.23
C VAL A 161 -30.14 -9.30 -7.80
N ILE A 162 -31.33 -8.70 -7.77
CA ILE A 162 -32.58 -9.45 -7.51
C ILE A 162 -32.84 -10.48 -8.63
N LYS A 163 -32.62 -10.10 -9.88
CA LYS A 163 -32.80 -11.00 -11.04
C LYS A 163 -31.70 -12.06 -11.15
N ASN A 164 -30.48 -11.69 -10.78
CA ASN A 164 -29.29 -12.55 -10.83
C ASN A 164 -28.63 -12.56 -9.44
N PRO A 165 -29.19 -13.34 -8.49
CA PRO A 165 -28.68 -13.39 -7.12
C PRO A 165 -27.26 -13.91 -7.08
N ILE A 166 -26.45 -13.29 -6.22
CA ILE A 166 -25.10 -13.77 -5.94
C ILE A 166 -25.20 -15.07 -5.15
N GLU A 167 -24.66 -16.15 -5.73
CA GLU A 167 -24.93 -17.53 -5.32
C GLU A 167 -24.48 -17.85 -3.89
N THR A 168 -23.24 -17.48 -3.54
CA THR A 168 -22.59 -17.88 -2.29
C THR A 168 -22.45 -16.73 -1.30
N GLU A 169 -22.38 -17.04 -0.01
CA GLU A 169 -22.20 -16.04 1.05
C GLU A 169 -20.85 -15.31 0.95
N GLU A 170 -19.81 -16.04 0.52
CA GLU A 170 -18.47 -15.49 0.33
C GLU A 170 -18.47 -14.41 -0.75
N LEU A 171 -19.13 -14.67 -1.89
CA LEU A 171 -19.28 -13.70 -2.98
C LEU A 171 -20.18 -12.52 -2.59
N ARG A 172 -21.26 -12.76 -1.83
CA ARG A 172 -22.08 -11.66 -1.27
C ARG A 172 -21.23 -10.74 -0.40
N SER A 173 -20.43 -11.32 0.49
CA SER A 173 -19.50 -10.57 1.32
C SER A 173 -18.48 -9.77 0.49
N VAL A 174 -18.03 -10.26 -0.67
CA VAL A 174 -17.17 -9.49 -1.59
C VAL A 174 -17.92 -8.29 -2.17
N ALA A 175 -19.18 -8.47 -2.59
CA ALA A 175 -20.00 -7.38 -3.10
C ALA A 175 -20.24 -6.30 -2.03
N VAL A 176 -20.67 -6.70 -0.83
CA VAL A 176 -20.89 -5.79 0.32
C VAL A 176 -19.63 -4.98 0.63
N ARG A 177 -18.48 -5.66 0.81
CA ARG A 177 -17.20 -4.97 1.05
C ARG A 177 -16.84 -4.00 -0.08
N SER A 178 -17.17 -4.32 -1.32
CA SER A 178 -16.94 -3.40 -2.45
C SER A 178 -17.75 -2.12 -2.30
N VAL A 179 -19.01 -2.21 -1.87
CA VAL A 179 -19.86 -1.04 -1.62
C VAL A 179 -19.35 -0.23 -0.43
N GLU A 180 -18.96 -0.89 0.67
CA GLU A 180 -18.38 -0.23 1.85
C GLU A 180 -17.08 0.51 1.54
N GLU A 181 -16.19 -0.09 0.72
CA GLU A 181 -14.96 0.55 0.24
C GLU A 181 -15.26 1.81 -0.57
N LEU A 182 -16.26 1.76 -1.45
CA LEU A 182 -16.71 2.91 -2.24
C LEU A 182 -17.29 4.01 -1.35
N GLN A 183 -18.15 3.66 -0.40
CA GLN A 183 -18.73 4.59 0.55
C GLN A 183 -17.65 5.31 1.37
N LYS A 184 -16.70 4.56 1.93
CA LYS A 184 -15.56 5.12 2.67
C LYS A 184 -14.68 6.00 1.78
N GLY A 185 -14.45 5.60 0.53
CA GLY A 185 -13.75 6.42 -0.46
C GLY A 185 -14.46 7.75 -0.73
N LEU A 186 -15.78 7.72 -0.89
CA LEU A 186 -16.61 8.91 -1.09
C LEU A 186 -16.58 9.82 0.15
N GLN A 187 -16.65 9.24 1.35
CA GLN A 187 -16.52 9.98 2.61
C GLN A 187 -15.17 10.72 2.70
N ASN A 188 -14.08 10.09 2.24
CA ASN A 188 -12.76 10.73 2.20
C ASN A 188 -12.73 11.92 1.23
N VAL A 189 -13.36 11.80 0.06
CA VAL A 189 -13.51 12.91 -0.89
C VAL A 189 -14.30 14.05 -0.26
N ASN A 190 -15.47 13.74 0.31
CA ASN A 190 -16.33 14.76 0.91
C ASN A 190 -15.64 15.46 2.09
N SER A 191 -15.01 14.72 2.99
CA SER A 191 -14.28 15.28 4.14
C SER A 191 -13.12 16.19 3.74
N PHE A 192 -12.54 15.99 2.54
CA PHE A 192 -11.43 16.78 2.04
C PHE A 192 -11.90 18.14 1.48
N TYR A 193 -12.98 18.17 0.71
CA TYR A 193 -13.44 19.40 0.04
C TYR A 193 -14.55 20.15 0.78
N ASN A 194 -15.45 19.44 1.49
CA ASN A 194 -16.59 20.06 2.15
C ASN A 194 -16.13 21.02 3.27
N ASN A 195 -16.71 22.22 3.31
CA ASN A 195 -16.33 23.37 4.13
C ASN A 195 -14.97 24.03 3.81
N TYR A 196 -14.19 23.49 2.87
CA TYR A 196 -12.93 24.09 2.40
C TYR A 196 -13.08 24.70 1.00
N ASP A 197 -13.85 24.05 0.13
CA ASP A 197 -14.24 24.53 -1.19
C ASP A 197 -15.73 24.93 -1.17
N PRO A 198 -16.07 26.24 -1.28
CA PRO A 198 -17.45 26.71 -1.24
C PRO A 198 -18.33 26.14 -2.35
N ASP A 199 -17.80 25.97 -3.57
CA ASP A 199 -18.55 25.44 -4.71
C ASP A 199 -18.85 23.96 -4.48
N PHE A 200 -17.85 23.18 -4.04
CA PHE A 200 -18.06 21.79 -3.66
C PHE A 200 -19.10 21.66 -2.56
N THR A 201 -18.99 22.46 -1.51
CA THR A 201 -19.92 22.46 -0.37
C THR A 201 -21.35 22.75 -0.83
N TRP A 202 -21.54 23.70 -1.74
CA TRP A 202 -22.86 24.05 -2.27
C TRP A 202 -23.44 22.93 -3.15
N TRP A 203 -22.67 22.42 -4.12
CA TRP A 203 -23.12 21.38 -5.05
C TRP A 203 -23.36 20.04 -4.35
N MET A 204 -22.54 19.69 -3.35
CA MET A 204 -22.63 18.41 -2.65
C MET A 204 -23.64 18.39 -1.51
N LYS A 205 -24.12 19.56 -1.05
CA LYS A 205 -25.06 19.71 0.07
C LYS A 205 -26.22 18.72 0.04
N LYS A 206 -26.76 18.46 -1.15
CA LYS A 206 -27.85 17.50 -1.36
C LYS A 206 -27.34 16.16 -1.88
N THR A 207 -26.49 16.16 -2.89
CA THR A 207 -26.15 14.93 -3.61
C THR A 207 -25.25 13.98 -2.81
N TYR A 208 -24.32 14.49 -2.00
CA TYR A 208 -23.46 13.61 -1.18
C TYR A 208 -24.28 12.79 -0.17
N PRO A 209 -25.12 13.39 0.70
CA PRO A 209 -25.93 12.61 1.65
C PRO A 209 -26.87 11.61 0.98
N GLU A 210 -27.47 11.98 -0.16
CA GLU A 210 -28.34 11.06 -0.91
C GLU A 210 -27.57 9.87 -1.50
N THR A 211 -26.34 10.10 -1.96
CA THR A 211 -25.49 9.03 -2.50
C THR A 211 -24.96 8.12 -1.40
N ASP A 212 -24.55 8.69 -0.28
CA ASP A 212 -24.09 7.95 0.89
C ASP A 212 -25.20 7.05 1.46
N ALA A 213 -26.42 7.58 1.60
CA ALA A 213 -27.59 6.80 1.98
C ALA A 213 -27.91 5.69 0.97
N ALA A 214 -27.87 5.98 -0.34
CA ALA A 214 -28.12 4.98 -1.36
C ALA A 214 -27.09 3.83 -1.35
N LEU A 215 -25.82 4.12 -1.04
CA LEU A 215 -24.79 3.09 -0.87
C LEU A 215 -25.07 2.25 0.39
N SER A 216 -25.42 2.90 1.51
CA SER A 216 -25.75 2.21 2.77
C SER A 216 -27.00 1.33 2.67
N ASP A 217 -28.01 1.75 1.91
CA ASP A 217 -29.24 0.98 1.70
C ASP A 217 -29.07 -0.18 0.71
N TYR A 218 -27.99 -0.14 -0.08
CA TYR A 218 -27.67 -1.15 -1.08
C TYR A 218 -26.77 -2.26 -0.55
N ALA A 219 -25.83 -1.93 0.34
CA ALA A 219 -24.96 -2.87 1.04
C ALA A 219 -25.76 -3.86 1.90
#